data_AF-A0ABD5R4F8-F1
#
_entry.id   AF-A0ABD5R4F8-F1
#
_cell.length_a   1.000
_cell.length_b   1.000
_cell.length_c   1.000
_cell.angle_alpha   90.00
_cell.angle_beta   90.00
_cell.angle_gamma   90.00
#
_symmetry.space_group_name_H-M   'P 1'
#
loop_
_entity.id
_entity.type
_entity.pdbx_description
1 polymer ?
#
loop_
_entity_poly.entity_id
_entity_poly.type
_entity_poly.pdbx_seq_one_letter_code
_entity_poly.pdbx_strand_id
1 'polypeptide(L)' 'MDKNVGAMDKRVRTAVGAALGVASLATLAGSVPLPAIAAPILGIASLAMLVTAATGTCGLYSLLGIDTCSVSPDETR' A
#
# COMPACT_ATOMS: atom_id res chain seq x y z
N MET A 1 -17.17 8.92 11.71
CA MET A 1 -17.28 7.61 11.03
C MET A 1 -15.89 6.99 11.05
N ASP A 2 -15.69 6.07 11.98
CA ASP A 2 -14.39 5.47 12.30
C ASP A 2 -13.88 4.62 11.14
N LYS A 3 -12.76 5.07 10.55
CA LYS A 3 -12.07 4.38 9.47
C LYS A 3 -11.47 3.08 10.01
N ASN A 4 -11.88 1.94 9.49
CA ASN A 4 -11.26 0.67 9.87
C ASN A 4 -11.02 -0.26 8.68
N VAL A 5 -10.15 0.18 7.77
CA VAL A 5 -9.06 -0.69 7.33
C VAL A 5 -8.06 -0.73 8.48
N GLY A 6 -7.70 -1.90 9.00
CA GLY A 6 -6.84 -1.99 10.17
C GLY A 6 -5.60 -1.11 9.97
N ALA A 7 -5.31 -0.19 10.89
CA ALA A 7 -4.19 0.75 10.78
C ALA A 7 -2.86 0.03 10.46
N MET A 8 -2.78 -1.25 10.81
CA MET A 8 -1.73 -2.17 10.43
C MET A 8 -1.61 -2.41 8.92
N ASP A 9 -2.67 -2.76 8.18
CA ASP A 9 -2.59 -3.02 6.72
C ASP A 9 -2.14 -1.77 5.95
N LYS A 10 -2.69 -0.60 6.31
CA LYS A 10 -2.27 0.68 5.73
C LYS A 10 -0.79 0.98 6.00
N ARG A 11 -0.32 0.76 7.22
CA ARG A 11 1.10 0.96 7.59
C ARG A 11 2.01 -0.01 6.84
N VAL A 12 1.64 -1.29 6.76
CA VAL A 12 2.41 -2.31 6.03
C VAL A 12 2.50 -1.96 4.56
N ARG A 13 1.38 -1.64 3.89
CA ARG A 13 1.39 -1.26 2.47
C ARG A 13 2.18 0.02 2.21
N THR A 14 2.12 0.98 3.13
CA THR A 14 2.94 2.20 3.04
C THR A 14 4.42 1.89 3.19
N ALA A 15 4.80 1.08 4.18
CA ALA A 15 6.19 0.70 4.44
C ALA A 15 6.77 -0.11 3.27
N VAL A 16 6.05 -1.10 2.77
CA VAL A 16 6.46 -1.92 1.62
C VAL A 16 6.51 -1.06 0.35
N GLY A 17 5.50 -0.23 0.10
CA GLY A 17 5.49 0.71 -1.03
C GLY A 17 6.68 1.68 -1.00
N ALA A 18 7.01 2.24 0.17
CA ALA A 18 8.17 3.13 0.33
C ALA A 18 9.49 2.39 0.10
N ALA A 19 9.65 1.18 0.65
CA ALA A 19 10.85 0.37 0.44
C ALA A 19 11.07 0.03 -1.04
N LEU A 20 10.00 -0.38 -1.75
CA LEU A 20 10.05 -0.64 -3.19
C LEU A 20 10.38 0.62 -3.99
N GLY A 21 9.86 1.78 -3.59
CA GLY A 21 10.15 3.06 -4.24
C GLY A 21 11.61 3.47 -4.07
N VAL A 22 12.15 3.35 -2.86
CA VAL A 22 13.58 3.59 -2.59
C VAL A 22 14.45 2.62 -3.38
N ALA A 23 14.10 1.33 -3.43
CA ALA A 23 14.84 0.34 -4.22
C ALA A 23 14.79 0.65 -5.73
N SER A 24 13.65 1.10 -6.25
CA SER A 24 13.51 1.56 -7.63
C SER A 24 14.45 2.73 -7.94
N LEU A 25 14.44 3.76 -7.11
CA LEU A 25 15.31 4.94 -7.27
C LEU A 25 16.79 4.60 -7.11
N ALA A 26 17.15 3.75 -6.15
CA ALA A 26 18.53 3.31 -5.93
C ALA A 26 19.04 2.44 -7.09
N THR A 27 18.17 1.62 -7.68
CA THR A 27 18.49 0.87 -8.91
C THR A 27 18.72 1.82 -10.08
N LEU A 28 17.88 2.85 -10.24
CA LEU A 28 18.04 3.85 -11.31
C LEU A 28 19.30 4.72 -11.13
N ALA A 29 19.69 5.00 -9.88
CA ALA A 29 20.92 5.68 -9.53
C ALA A 29 22.18 4.81 -9.64
N GLY A 30 22.05 3.54 -10.06
CA GLY A 30 23.17 2.59 -10.15
C GLY A 30 23.77 2.20 -8.80
N SER A 31 23.10 2.50 -7.69
CA SER A 31 23.56 2.20 -6.33
C SER A 31 23.28 0.76 -5.91
N VAL A 32 22.45 0.04 -6.67
CA VAL A 32 22.10 -1.37 -6.43
C VAL A 32 22.33 -2.17 -7.71
N PRO A 33 23.01 -3.33 -7.66
CA PRO A 33 23.35 -4.13 -8.84
C PRO A 33 22.15 -4.95 -9.33
N LEU A 34 21.02 -4.29 -9.62
CA LEU A 34 19.85 -4.90 -10.25
C LEU A 34 19.83 -4.63 -11.77
N PRO A 35 19.18 -5.51 -12.56
CA PRO A 35 18.94 -5.24 -13.97
C PRO A 35 18.19 -3.91 -14.17
N ALA A 36 18.50 -3.18 -15.25
CA ALA A 36 17.86 -1.89 -15.54
C ALA A 36 16.32 -1.97 -15.62
N ILE A 37 15.78 -3.12 -16.03
CA ILE A 37 14.32 -3.34 -16.09
C ILE A 37 13.68 -3.52 -14.71
N ALA A 38 14.44 -3.78 -13.66
CA ALA A 38 13.92 -3.89 -12.31
C ALA A 38 13.43 -2.54 -11.77
N ALA A 39 14.08 -1.43 -12.13
CA ALA A 39 13.69 -0.09 -11.69
C ALA A 39 12.22 0.26 -12.03
N PRO A 40 11.74 0.16 -13.29
CA PRO A 40 10.34 0.45 -13.60
C PRO A 40 9.36 -0.56 -12.97
N ILE A 41 9.72 -1.84 -12.84
CA ILE A 41 8.86 -2.85 -12.20
C ILE A 41 8.66 -2.52 -10.71
N LEU A 42 9.76 -2.25 -10.00
CA LEU A 42 9.73 -1.84 -8.58
C LEU A 42 8.97 -0.52 -8.40
N GLY A 43 9.13 0.42 -9.35
CA GLY A 43 8.41 1.69 -9.35
C GLY A 43 6.90 1.52 -9.49
N ILE A 44 6.44 0.70 -10.44
CA ILE A 44 5.01 0.38 -10.61
C ILE A 44 4.45 -0.32 -9.37
N ALA A 45 5.18 -1.30 -8.83
CA ALA A 45 4.76 -2.00 -7.61
C ALA A 45 4.67 -1.07 -6.39
N SER A 46 5.64 -0.16 -6.24
CA SER A 46 5.64 0.89 -5.22
C SER A 46 4.41 1.79 -5.35
N LEU A 47 4.15 2.32 -6.54
CA LEU A 47 3.00 3.18 -6.81
C LEU A 47 1.69 2.45 -6.55
N ALA A 48 1.55 1.20 -6.99
CA ALA A 48 0.35 0.40 -6.73
C ALA A 48 0.11 0.24 -5.22
N MET A 49 1.13 -0.12 -4.45
CA MET A 49 1.04 -0.24 -2.98
C MET A 49 0.71 1.08 -2.30
N LEU A 50 1.38 2.18 -2.68
CA LEU A 50 1.17 3.50 -2.09
C LEU A 50 -0.19 4.08 -2.46
N VAL A 51 -0.62 3.96 -3.71
CA VAL A 51 -1.97 4.37 -4.15
C VAL A 51 -3.01 3.56 -3.41
N THR A 52 -2.82 2.27 -3.22
CA THR A 52 -3.76 1.42 -2.47
C THR A 52 -3.80 1.80 -0.98
N ALA A 53 -2.65 2.12 -0.38
CA ALA A 53 -2.58 2.61 1.01
C ALA A 53 -3.17 4.03 1.18
N ALA A 54 -2.99 4.91 0.19
CA ALA A 54 -3.42 6.31 0.20
C ALA A 54 -4.91 6.47 -0.12
N THR A 55 -5.40 5.78 -1.16
CA THR A 55 -6.84 5.65 -1.46
C THR A 55 -7.56 4.83 -0.40
N GLY A 56 -6.80 4.16 0.48
CA GLY A 56 -7.27 3.50 1.69
C GLY A 56 -8.36 2.52 1.32
N THR A 57 -8.11 1.65 0.33
CA THR A 57 -9.21 0.89 -0.20
C THR A 57 -9.90 0.08 0.87
N CYS A 58 -11.18 0.37 1.02
CA CYS A 58 -11.97 0.69 -0.16
C CYS A 58 -12.44 2.16 -0.40
N GLY A 59 -11.62 3.06 -0.95
CA GLY A 59 -12.05 4.28 -1.68
C GLY A 59 -12.85 3.99 -2.95
N LEU A 60 -12.66 2.81 -3.58
CA LEU A 60 -13.58 2.29 -4.60
C LEU A 60 -14.92 1.85 -3.98
N TYR A 61 -14.92 1.32 -2.75
CA TYR A 61 -16.18 1.00 -2.06
C TYR A 61 -16.89 2.25 -1.52
N SER A 62 -16.18 3.32 -1.13
CA SER A 62 -16.83 4.61 -0.80
C SER A 62 -17.50 5.26 -2.01
N LEU A 63 -16.97 5.07 -3.24
CA LEU A 63 -17.64 5.51 -4.47
C LEU A 63 -18.79 4.58 -4.88
N LEU A 64 -18.73 3.29 -4.52
CA LEU A 64 -19.77 2.28 -4.80
C LEU A 64 -20.75 2.07 -3.63
N GLY A 65 -20.63 2.82 -2.53
CA GLY A 65 -21.49 2.73 -1.36
C GLY A 65 -21.42 1.41 -0.57
N ILE A 66 -20.33 0.65 -0.67
CA ILE A 66 -20.20 -0.64 0.02
C ILE A 66 -19.48 -0.44 1.37
N ASP A 67 -20.22 -0.40 2.45
CA ASP A 67 -19.66 -0.42 3.81
C ASP A 67 -19.16 -1.83 4.13
N THR A 68 -17.84 -1.99 4.21
CA THR A 68 -17.25 -3.22 4.78
C THR A 68 -17.15 -3.02 6.29
N CYS A 69 -18.15 -3.51 7.02
CA CYS A 69 -18.15 -3.47 8.48
C CYS A 69 -16.90 -4.17 9.04
N SER A 70 -16.20 -3.52 9.96
CA SER A 70 -15.17 -4.14 10.78
C SER A 70 -15.80 -5.14 11.74
N VAL A 71 -15.41 -6.41 11.67
CA VAL A 71 -15.61 -7.33 12.80
C VAL A 71 -14.63 -6.90 13.88
N SER A 72 -15.11 -6.21 14.91
CA SER A 72 -14.37 -6.04 16.15
C SER A 72 -14.23 -7.40 16.83
N PRO A 73 -13.02 -7.89 17.12
CA PRO A 73 -12.84 -9.06 17.97
C PRO A 73 -12.90 -8.63 19.44
N ASP A 74 -13.97 -7.96 19.89
CA ASP A 74 -14.14 -7.65 21.32
C ASP A 74 -15.58 -7.21 21.66
N GLU A 75 -16.57 -8.06 21.40
CA GLU A 75 -17.87 -7.97 22.08
C GLU A 75 -18.49 -9.38 22.21
N THR A 76 -17.80 -10.26 22.94
CA THR A 76 -18.39 -11.51 23.44
C THR A 76 -17.96 -11.82 24.87
N ARG A 77 -17.60 -10.83 25.69
CA ARG A 77 -17.57 -11.04 27.16
C ARG A 77 -17.92 -9.81 27.96
#